data_AF-A0A164N1W6-F1
#
_entry.id   AF-A0A164N1W6-F1
#
_cell.length_a   1.000
_cell.length_b   1.000
_cell.length_c   1.000
_cell.angle_alpha   90.00
_cell.angle_beta   90.00
_cell.angle_gamma   90.00
#
_symmetry.space_group_name_H-M   'P 1'
#
loop_
_entity.id
_entity.type
_entity.pdbx_description
1 polymer ?
#
loop_
_entity_poly.entity_id
_entity_poly.type
_entity_poly.pdbx_seq_one_letter_code
_entity_poly.pdbx_strand_id
1 'polypeptide(L)'
;MSAISTNGEIGGGGTYFVMSRVLGPEFGGSIGIIFAIANAMDCSLNVVGFAQAVQDMMMEYGGVILFDGASNDIRVIGTITMIFVCAICGLGSQYETKMKDIMFIIMLASLANFLAGSIMGPSSELEEARGFVGYSVHLLTENWEPAYSVTSGQIQNFISVFSVYFPASIGILAGANVSGDLKDPNTAIPKGTILAIIICSISYAGVAIICAATMARQGTFRPVNSKLSRYPK
;
A
#
# COMPACT_ATOMS: atom_id res chain seq x y z
N MET A 1 -9.41 4.75 19.68
CA MET A 1 -9.30 6.14 19.22
C MET A 1 -10.55 6.94 19.48
N SER A 2 -11.72 6.55 18.96
CA SER A 2 -12.95 7.35 19.12
C SER A 2 -13.28 7.73 20.56
N ALA A 3 -13.16 6.79 21.52
CA ALA A 3 -13.37 7.08 22.95
C ALA A 3 -12.28 7.98 23.56
N ILE A 4 -11.05 7.88 23.06
CA ILE A 4 -9.91 8.70 23.52
C ILE A 4 -10.08 10.13 23.00
N SER A 5 -10.51 10.28 21.75
CA SER A 5 -10.76 11.57 21.11
C SER A 5 -12.08 12.22 21.54
N THR A 6 -12.85 11.64 22.46
CA THR A 6 -14.02 12.29 23.05
C THR A 6 -13.83 12.58 24.53
N ASN A 7 -12.66 12.22 25.09
CA ASN A 7 -12.37 12.35 26.50
C ASN A 7 -11.39 13.51 26.75
N GLY A 8 -11.95 14.67 27.11
CA GLY A 8 -11.19 15.88 27.40
C GLY A 8 -10.99 16.81 26.20
N GLU A 9 -10.29 17.91 26.41
CA GLU A 9 -9.98 18.88 25.34
C GLU A 9 -8.81 18.40 24.49
N ILE A 10 -9.08 18.16 23.20
CA ILE A 10 -8.06 17.87 22.20
C ILE A 10 -7.36 19.17 21.81
N GLY A 11 -6.12 19.32 22.25
CA GLY A 11 -5.23 20.37 21.77
C GLY A 11 -4.58 20.04 20.42
N GLY A 12 -3.84 21.00 19.86
CA GLY A 12 -3.14 20.87 18.59
C GLY A 12 -1.85 20.02 18.61
N GLY A 13 -1.69 19.12 19.59
CA GLY A 13 -0.48 18.31 19.76
C GLY A 13 -0.46 16.97 19.01
N GLY A 14 -1.48 16.69 18.19
CA GLY A 14 -1.59 15.46 17.41
C GLY A 14 -1.83 14.19 18.27
N THR A 15 -1.62 13.03 17.67
CA THR A 15 -2.01 11.73 18.25
C THR A 15 -1.26 11.41 19.54
N TYR A 16 0.04 11.72 19.63
CA TYR A 16 0.82 11.49 20.85
C TYR A 16 0.28 12.32 22.03
N PHE A 17 0.01 13.60 21.82
CA PHE A 17 -0.52 14.50 22.85
C PHE A 17 -1.87 14.03 23.40
N VAL A 18 -2.75 13.58 22.50
CA VAL A 18 -4.06 13.03 22.87
C VAL A 18 -3.89 11.76 23.70
N MET A 19 -3.01 10.85 23.29
CA MET A 19 -2.75 9.61 24.02
C MET A 19 -2.11 9.84 25.39
N SER A 20 -1.09 10.71 25.48
CA SER A 20 -0.38 10.95 26.74
C SER A 20 -1.23 11.61 27.82
N ARG A 21 -2.27 12.37 27.43
CA ARG A 21 -3.21 12.97 28.39
C ARG A 21 -4.28 11.99 28.86
N VAL A 22 -4.82 11.18 27.97
CA VAL A 22 -5.93 10.27 28.31
C VAL A 22 -5.43 9.00 29.02
N LEU A 23 -4.28 8.46 28.60
CA LEU A 23 -3.72 7.21 29.13
C LEU A 23 -2.64 7.44 30.21
N GLY A 24 -2.21 8.68 30.40
CA GLY A 24 -1.11 9.04 31.29
C GLY A 24 0.26 8.97 30.61
N PRO A 25 1.29 9.57 31.24
CA PRO A 25 2.61 9.76 30.65
C PRO A 25 3.36 8.43 30.38
N GLU A 26 3.17 7.42 31.22
CA GLU A 26 3.86 6.12 31.12
C GLU A 26 3.38 5.32 29.89
N PHE A 27 2.06 5.23 29.71
CA PHE A 27 1.45 4.60 28.54
C PHE A 27 1.66 5.45 27.28
N GLY A 28 1.50 6.77 27.38
CA GLY A 28 1.74 7.69 26.26
C GLY A 28 3.16 7.59 25.71
N GLY A 29 4.17 7.62 26.58
CA GLY A 29 5.58 7.51 26.20
C GLY A 29 5.91 6.17 25.53
N SER A 30 5.47 5.06 26.13
CA SER A 30 5.71 3.72 25.60
C SER A 30 5.07 3.50 24.23
N ILE A 31 3.79 3.87 24.08
CA ILE A 31 3.07 3.78 22.81
C ILE A 31 3.68 4.72 21.77
N GLY A 32 4.10 5.93 22.18
CA GLY A 32 4.74 6.91 21.30
C GLY A 32 6.04 6.41 20.67
N ILE A 33 6.91 5.75 21.45
CA ILE A 33 8.17 5.19 20.92
C ILE A 33 7.90 4.08 19.91
N ILE A 34 6.99 3.15 20.23
CA ILE A 34 6.60 2.06 19.32
C ILE A 34 6.02 2.63 18.03
N PHE A 35 5.14 3.64 18.15
CA PHE A 35 4.52 4.30 17.00
C PHE A 35 5.53 5.03 16.12
N ALA A 36 6.53 5.70 16.71
CA ALA A 36 7.60 6.36 15.96
C ALA A 36 8.42 5.36 15.13
N ILE A 37 8.82 4.23 15.74
CA ILE A 37 9.55 3.16 15.04
C ILE A 37 8.69 2.54 13.94
N ALA A 38 7.41 2.27 14.22
CA ALA A 38 6.48 1.72 13.24
C ALA A 38 6.33 2.64 12.02
N ASN A 39 6.14 3.95 12.21
CA ASN A 39 6.05 4.90 11.10
C ASN A 39 7.37 5.02 10.31
N ALA A 40 8.52 4.90 10.97
CA ALA A 40 9.81 4.89 10.29
C ALA A 40 9.98 3.65 9.39
N MET A 41 9.56 2.48 9.89
CA MET A 41 9.55 1.24 9.10
C MET A 41 8.55 1.29 7.95
N ASP A 42 7.37 1.88 8.17
CA ASP A 42 6.34 2.06 7.13
C ASP A 42 6.83 2.96 5.98
N CYS A 43 7.54 4.05 6.31
CA CYS A 43 8.21 4.88 5.30
C CYS A 43 9.20 4.06 4.45
N SER A 44 10.02 3.22 5.09
CA SER A 44 10.93 2.33 4.36
C SER A 44 10.20 1.33 3.48
N LEU A 45 9.08 0.75 3.95
CA LEU A 45 8.28 -0.21 3.19
C LEU A 45 7.70 0.43 1.92
N ASN A 46 7.11 1.61 2.04
CA ASN A 46 6.53 2.34 0.91
C ASN A 46 7.59 2.72 -0.14
N VAL A 47 8.79 3.14 0.30
CA VAL A 47 9.89 3.47 -0.62
C VAL A 47 10.43 2.23 -1.35
N VAL A 48 10.55 1.09 -0.67
CA VAL A 48 10.96 -0.17 -1.33
C VAL A 48 9.91 -0.64 -2.33
N GLY A 49 8.61 -0.56 -1.98
CA GLY A 49 7.53 -0.90 -2.90
C GLY A 49 7.52 -0.02 -4.15
N PHE A 50 7.75 1.28 -4.00
CA PHE A 50 7.93 2.19 -5.12
C PHE A 50 9.15 1.84 -5.97
N ALA A 51 10.30 1.59 -5.35
CA ALA A 51 11.53 1.26 -6.07
C ALA A 51 11.39 -0.04 -6.89
N GLN A 52 10.69 -1.03 -6.36
CA GLN A 52 10.38 -2.27 -7.09
C GLN A 52 9.47 -2.00 -8.29
N ALA A 53 8.38 -1.24 -8.12
CA ALA A 53 7.49 -0.90 -9.22
C ALA A 53 8.20 -0.10 -10.33
N VAL A 54 9.09 0.82 -9.98
CA VAL A 54 9.91 1.56 -10.96
C VAL A 54 10.86 0.62 -11.71
N GLN A 55 11.55 -0.27 -10.99
CA GLN A 55 12.45 -1.25 -11.61
C GLN A 55 11.68 -2.16 -12.59
N ASP A 56 10.52 -2.68 -12.19
CA ASP A 56 9.68 -3.53 -13.03
C ASP A 56 9.28 -2.80 -14.33
N MET A 57 8.88 -1.53 -14.24
CA MET A 57 8.58 -0.70 -15.43
C MET A 57 9.82 -0.41 -16.28
N MET A 58 10.98 -0.15 -15.67
CA MET A 58 12.23 0.07 -16.39
C MET A 58 12.67 -1.17 -17.16
N MET A 59 12.47 -2.35 -16.60
CA MET A 59 12.76 -3.62 -17.26
C MET A 59 11.78 -3.91 -18.40
N GLU A 60 10.49 -3.65 -18.21
CA GLU A 60 9.46 -3.97 -19.21
C GLU A 60 9.47 -3.01 -20.42
N TYR A 61 9.65 -1.70 -20.20
CA TYR A 61 9.54 -0.69 -21.25
C TYR A 61 10.87 -0.04 -21.66
N GLY A 62 11.83 0.06 -20.73
CA GLY A 62 13.07 0.80 -20.94
C GLY A 62 14.27 -0.06 -21.35
N GLY A 63 14.29 -1.35 -21.00
CA GLY A 63 15.43 -2.24 -21.22
C GLY A 63 16.73 -1.80 -20.51
N VAL A 64 16.65 -0.84 -19.59
CA VAL A 64 17.80 -0.27 -18.88
C VAL A 64 18.06 -1.08 -17.62
N ILE A 65 19.21 -1.75 -17.58
CA ILE A 65 19.74 -2.43 -16.40
C ILE A 65 20.78 -1.48 -15.78
N LEU A 66 20.62 -1.09 -14.50
CA LEU A 66 21.58 -0.19 -13.86
C LEU A 66 22.87 -0.95 -13.49
N PHE A 67 22.75 -2.07 -12.78
CA PHE A 67 23.89 -2.90 -12.39
C PHE A 67 23.68 -4.38 -12.69
N ASP A 68 22.62 -4.98 -12.14
CA ASP A 68 22.38 -6.43 -12.23
C ASP A 68 20.94 -6.78 -12.63
N GLY A 69 20.03 -5.81 -12.66
CA GLY A 69 18.61 -6.02 -12.93
C GLY A 69 17.91 -6.78 -11.81
N ALA A 70 18.48 -6.77 -10.61
CA ALA A 70 18.03 -7.54 -9.46
C ALA A 70 17.99 -6.66 -8.20
N SER A 71 18.31 -7.23 -7.03
CA SER A 71 18.11 -6.56 -5.74
C SER A 71 18.99 -5.32 -5.53
N ASN A 72 20.10 -5.18 -6.25
CA ASN A 72 20.96 -4.01 -6.09
C ASN A 72 20.33 -2.76 -6.70
N ASP A 73 19.65 -2.90 -7.84
CA ASP A 73 18.97 -1.78 -8.50
C ASP A 73 17.84 -1.20 -7.64
N ILE A 74 17.05 -2.07 -6.97
CA ILE A 74 16.02 -1.65 -5.99
C ILE A 74 16.65 -0.82 -4.86
N ARG A 75 17.81 -1.23 -4.33
CA ARG A 75 18.49 -0.52 -3.24
C ARG A 75 18.97 0.87 -3.65
N VAL A 76 19.51 1.00 -4.87
CA VAL A 76 19.97 2.30 -5.40
C VAL A 76 18.77 3.23 -5.61
N ILE A 77 17.73 2.77 -6.31
CA ILE A 77 16.53 3.57 -6.58
C ILE A 77 15.84 3.97 -5.26
N GLY A 78 15.73 3.04 -4.32
CA GLY A 78 15.16 3.28 -3.00
C GLY A 78 15.95 4.31 -2.19
N THR A 79 17.29 4.25 -2.20
CA THR A 79 18.15 5.20 -1.47
C THR A 79 18.02 6.61 -2.04
N ILE A 80 18.04 6.75 -3.36
CA ILE A 80 17.86 8.05 -4.04
C ILE A 80 16.48 8.64 -3.71
N THR A 81 15.44 7.80 -3.80
CA THR A 81 14.06 8.22 -3.49
C THR A 81 13.93 8.65 -2.02
N MET A 82 14.53 7.91 -1.09
CA MET A 82 14.50 8.25 0.34
C MET A 82 15.16 9.60 0.63
N ILE A 83 16.33 9.86 0.03
CA ILE A 83 17.03 11.15 0.16
C ILE A 83 16.16 12.28 -0.41
N PHE A 84 15.53 12.05 -1.56
CA PHE A 84 14.63 13.01 -2.20
C PHE A 84 13.40 13.34 -1.35
N VAL A 85 12.71 12.32 -0.83
CA VAL A 85 11.55 12.51 0.06
C VAL A 85 11.98 13.22 1.35
N CYS A 86 13.12 12.85 1.93
CA CYS A 86 13.67 13.52 3.11
C CYS A 86 13.96 15.01 2.85
N ALA A 87 14.51 15.34 1.68
CA ALA A 87 14.74 16.73 1.29
C ALA A 87 13.43 17.52 1.17
N ILE A 88 12.38 16.93 0.56
CA ILE A 88 11.06 17.57 0.47
C ILE A 88 10.46 17.82 1.85
N CYS A 89 10.53 16.83 2.75
CA CYS A 89 10.07 17.00 4.13
C CYS A 89 10.80 18.14 4.85
N GLY A 90 12.09 18.36 4.55
CA GLY A 90 12.88 19.45 5.10
C GLY A 90 12.54 20.85 4.55
N LEU A 91 11.99 20.95 3.34
CA LEU A 91 11.67 22.23 2.68
C LEU A 91 10.37 22.90 3.21
N GLY A 92 9.50 22.14 3.89
CA GLY A 92 8.38 22.70 4.65
C GLY A 92 7.05 21.94 4.49
N SER A 93 6.26 21.92 5.57
CA SER A 93 4.98 21.18 5.66
C SER A 93 3.86 21.71 4.74
N GLN A 94 3.98 22.93 4.23
CA GLN A 94 2.98 23.52 3.33
C GLN A 94 2.91 22.79 1.98
N TYR A 95 4.04 22.29 1.49
CA TYR A 95 4.09 21.49 0.26
C TYR A 95 3.47 20.11 0.48
N GLU A 96 3.69 19.51 1.65
CA GLU A 96 3.14 18.21 2.02
C GLU A 96 1.60 18.22 1.97
N THR A 97 0.95 19.21 2.58
CA THR A 97 -0.52 19.29 2.61
C THR A 97 -1.11 19.41 1.21
N LYS A 98 -0.49 20.20 0.31
CA LYS A 98 -0.95 20.32 -1.07
C LYS A 98 -0.75 19.04 -1.88
N MET A 99 0.35 18.33 -1.66
CA MET A 99 0.64 17.09 -2.38
C MET A 99 -0.31 15.95 -1.99
N LYS A 100 -0.73 15.87 -0.72
CA LYS A 100 -1.71 14.86 -0.27
C LYS A 100 -3.03 14.92 -1.05
N ASP A 101 -3.55 16.11 -1.28
CA ASP A 101 -4.79 16.31 -2.05
C ASP A 101 -4.64 15.86 -3.51
N ILE A 102 -3.51 16.19 -4.14
CA ILE A 102 -3.20 15.78 -5.52
C ILE A 102 -3.06 14.26 -5.61
N MET A 103 -2.31 13.66 -4.70
CA MET A 103 -2.12 12.20 -4.64
C MET A 103 -3.44 11.47 -4.42
N PHE A 104 -4.34 12.03 -3.60
CA PHE A 104 -5.67 11.47 -3.40
C PHE A 104 -6.50 11.45 -4.69
N ILE A 105 -6.48 12.52 -5.49
CA ILE A 105 -7.18 12.56 -6.78
C ILE A 105 -6.58 11.55 -7.76
N ILE A 106 -5.26 11.46 -7.84
CA ILE A 106 -4.57 10.49 -8.72
C ILE A 106 -4.92 9.05 -8.32
N MET A 107 -4.97 8.76 -7.02
CA MET A 107 -5.36 7.44 -6.50
C MET A 107 -6.81 7.09 -6.87
N LEU A 108 -7.74 8.05 -6.78
CA LEU A 108 -9.12 7.83 -7.21
C LEU A 108 -9.20 7.60 -8.72
N ALA A 109 -8.43 8.34 -9.51
CA ALA A 109 -8.34 8.15 -10.96
C ALA A 109 -7.75 6.77 -11.31
N SER A 110 -6.72 6.31 -10.61
CA SER A 110 -6.15 4.98 -10.83
C SER A 110 -7.12 3.86 -10.45
N LEU A 111 -7.89 4.04 -9.36
CA LEU A 111 -8.93 3.08 -8.99
C LEU A 111 -10.07 3.06 -10.03
N ALA A 112 -10.50 4.22 -10.51
CA ALA A 112 -11.50 4.31 -11.58
C ALA A 112 -10.99 3.68 -12.88
N ASN A 113 -9.72 3.89 -13.24
CA ASN A 113 -9.09 3.27 -14.40
C ASN A 113 -9.02 1.74 -14.26
N PHE A 114 -8.68 1.24 -13.07
CA PHE A 114 -8.72 -0.20 -12.77
C PHE A 114 -10.13 -0.78 -12.97
N LEU A 115 -11.18 -0.11 -12.45
CA LEU A 115 -12.57 -0.55 -12.63
C LEU A 115 -13.04 -0.47 -14.09
N ALA A 116 -12.64 0.56 -14.82
CA ALA A 116 -12.95 0.69 -16.24
C ALA A 116 -12.26 -0.41 -17.06
N GLY A 117 -10.98 -0.68 -16.77
CA GLY A 117 -10.20 -1.74 -17.40
C GLY A 117 -10.76 -3.13 -17.13
N SER A 118 -11.25 -3.40 -15.92
CA SER A 118 -11.87 -4.69 -15.61
C SER A 118 -13.16 -4.93 -16.40
N ILE A 119 -13.94 -3.88 -16.67
CA ILE A 119 -15.19 -3.96 -17.44
C ILE A 119 -14.93 -4.08 -18.94
N MET A 120 -13.91 -3.40 -19.47
CA MET A 120 -13.61 -3.40 -20.90
C MET A 120 -13.16 -4.78 -21.42
N GLY A 121 -12.64 -5.63 -20.54
CA GLY A 121 -12.21 -6.99 -20.88
C GLY A 121 -10.88 -7.03 -21.65
N PRO A 122 -10.32 -8.23 -21.89
CA PRO A 122 -9.03 -8.36 -22.58
C PRO A 122 -9.14 -7.90 -24.03
N SER A 123 -8.30 -6.94 -24.40
CA SER A 123 -8.25 -6.35 -25.74
C SER A 123 -7.14 -6.94 -26.61
N SER A 124 -6.21 -7.70 -26.03
CA SER A 124 -5.08 -8.31 -26.73
C SER A 124 -4.82 -9.75 -26.28
N GLU A 125 -4.37 -10.60 -27.22
CA GLU A 125 -3.92 -11.99 -26.97
C GLU A 125 -2.79 -12.05 -25.92
N LEU A 126 -2.01 -10.96 -25.76
CA LEU A 126 -1.00 -10.83 -24.72
C LEU A 126 -1.60 -10.73 -23.30
N GLU A 127 -2.74 -10.08 -23.15
CA GLU A 127 -3.42 -9.90 -21.85
C GLU A 127 -4.07 -11.22 -21.41
N GLU A 128 -4.64 -11.95 -22.35
CA GLU A 128 -5.16 -13.30 -22.13
C GLU A 128 -4.03 -14.26 -21.72
N ALA A 129 -2.86 -14.18 -22.38
CA ALA A 129 -1.69 -14.97 -22.00
C ALA A 129 -1.14 -14.62 -20.60
N ARG A 130 -1.27 -13.36 -20.16
CA ARG A 130 -0.96 -12.91 -18.79
C ARG A 130 -1.99 -13.38 -17.75
N GLY A 131 -3.09 -13.99 -18.20
CA GLY A 131 -4.13 -14.56 -17.34
C GLY A 131 -5.32 -13.63 -17.11
N PHE A 132 -5.45 -12.52 -17.84
CA PHE A 132 -6.63 -11.67 -17.80
C PHE A 132 -7.67 -12.16 -18.80
N VAL A 133 -8.72 -12.81 -18.31
CA VAL A 133 -9.75 -13.48 -19.15
C VAL A 133 -11.07 -12.69 -19.14
N GLY A 134 -11.17 -11.64 -18.32
CA GLY A 134 -12.40 -10.89 -18.09
C GLY A 134 -13.34 -11.57 -17.09
N TYR A 135 -14.51 -10.96 -16.83
CA TYR A 135 -15.43 -11.43 -15.79
C TYR A 135 -15.98 -12.82 -16.09
N SER A 136 -15.63 -13.80 -15.26
CA SER A 136 -16.16 -15.16 -15.33
C SER A 136 -16.56 -15.67 -13.96
N VAL A 137 -17.80 -16.20 -13.87
CA VAL A 137 -18.30 -16.86 -12.66
C VAL A 137 -17.50 -18.12 -12.35
N HIS A 138 -16.99 -18.80 -13.39
CA HIS A 138 -16.16 -20.00 -13.22
C HIS A 138 -14.83 -19.67 -12.52
N LEU A 139 -14.17 -18.59 -12.94
CA LEU A 139 -12.94 -18.11 -12.29
C LEU A 139 -13.18 -17.73 -10.84
N LEU A 140 -14.32 -17.09 -10.52
CA LEU A 140 -14.66 -16.75 -9.15
C LEU A 140 -14.79 -17.99 -8.27
N THR A 141 -15.41 -19.06 -8.77
CA THR A 141 -15.53 -20.33 -8.04
C THR A 141 -14.19 -21.04 -7.87
N GLU A 142 -13.34 -21.02 -8.90
CA GLU A 142 -11.98 -21.59 -8.85
C GLU A 142 -11.08 -20.82 -7.87
N ASN A 143 -11.23 -19.50 -7.84
CA ASN A 143 -10.45 -18.62 -7.00
C ASN A 143 -10.88 -18.59 -5.52
N TRP A 144 -12.01 -19.21 -5.18
CA TRP A 144 -12.58 -19.17 -3.83
C TRP A 144 -11.75 -19.93 -2.78
N GLU A 145 -11.16 -21.06 -3.16
CA GLU A 145 -10.39 -21.90 -2.23
C GLU A 145 -8.93 -21.46 -2.11
N PRO A 146 -8.33 -21.41 -0.91
CA PRO A 146 -6.94 -20.99 -0.77
C PRO A 146 -5.98 -21.95 -1.49
N ALA A 147 -5.11 -21.43 -2.35
CA ALA A 147 -4.03 -22.17 -3.00
C ALA A 147 -2.68 -21.60 -2.60
N TYR A 148 -2.21 -21.95 -1.40
CA TYR A 148 -0.91 -21.51 -0.92
C TYR A 148 0.22 -22.15 -1.72
N SER A 149 1.06 -21.31 -2.33
CA SER A 149 2.23 -21.72 -3.11
C SER A 149 3.52 -21.50 -2.34
N VAL A 150 4.62 -22.06 -2.85
CA VAL A 150 5.97 -21.76 -2.34
C VAL A 150 6.48 -20.52 -3.05
N THR A 151 6.67 -19.44 -2.30
CA THR A 151 7.26 -18.20 -2.79
C THR A 151 8.53 -17.93 -2.01
N SER A 152 9.64 -17.67 -2.71
CA SER A 152 10.95 -17.39 -2.10
C SER A 152 11.44 -18.48 -1.13
N GLY A 153 11.15 -19.75 -1.45
CA GLY A 153 11.60 -20.91 -0.66
C GLY A 153 10.83 -21.15 0.64
N GLN A 154 9.73 -20.44 0.88
CA GLN A 154 8.86 -20.64 2.04
C GLN A 154 7.45 -21.02 1.58
N ILE A 155 6.87 -22.06 2.21
CA ILE A 155 5.46 -22.41 2.04
C ILE A 155 4.63 -21.28 2.66
N GLN A 156 3.80 -20.65 1.85
CA GLN A 156 2.91 -19.62 2.35
C GLN A 156 1.78 -20.25 3.17
N ASN A 157 1.29 -19.53 4.17
CA ASN A 157 0.13 -19.92 4.96
C ASN A 157 -0.73 -18.68 5.25
N PHE A 158 -1.85 -18.86 5.92
CA PHE A 158 -2.75 -17.75 6.26
C PHE A 158 -2.02 -16.60 6.99
N ILE A 159 -1.19 -16.94 7.99
CA ILE A 159 -0.49 -15.95 8.81
C ILE A 159 0.55 -15.18 7.98
N SER A 160 1.30 -15.86 7.11
CA SER A 160 2.31 -15.20 6.28
C SER A 160 1.68 -14.22 5.29
N VAL A 161 0.59 -14.61 4.63
CA VAL A 161 -0.15 -13.73 3.71
C VAL A 161 -0.78 -12.57 4.47
N PHE A 162 -1.38 -12.83 5.64
CA PHE A 162 -1.94 -11.78 6.49
C PHE A 162 -0.88 -10.77 6.94
N SER A 163 0.32 -11.22 7.32
CA SER A 163 1.42 -10.32 7.73
C SER A 163 1.90 -9.41 6.60
N VAL A 164 1.85 -9.85 5.34
CA VAL A 164 2.18 -9.01 4.18
C VAL A 164 1.07 -8.00 3.88
N TYR A 165 -0.19 -8.39 4.09
CA TYR A 165 -1.34 -7.51 3.88
C TYR A 165 -1.53 -6.48 5.01
N PHE A 166 -1.18 -6.83 6.25
CA PHE A 166 -1.46 -6.02 7.44
C PHE A 166 -0.98 -4.56 7.35
N PRO A 167 0.23 -4.24 6.84
CA PRO A 167 0.67 -2.86 6.64
C PRO A 167 -0.29 -1.99 5.82
N ALA A 168 -1.00 -2.57 4.84
CA ALA A 168 -1.97 -1.84 4.01
C ALA A 168 -3.22 -1.36 4.80
N SER A 169 -3.45 -1.90 6.00
CA SER A 169 -4.55 -1.53 6.89
C SER A 169 -4.13 -0.62 8.06
N ILE A 170 -2.84 -0.28 8.15
CA ILE A 170 -2.31 0.67 9.14
C ILE A 170 -2.67 2.11 8.70
N GLY A 171 -2.50 3.10 9.58
CA GLY A 171 -2.67 4.52 9.24
C GLY A 171 -3.95 5.17 9.79
N ILE A 172 -4.76 4.42 10.56
CA ILE A 172 -5.97 4.92 11.23
C ILE A 172 -5.74 6.17 12.11
N LEU A 173 -4.50 6.39 12.55
CA LEU A 173 -4.09 7.52 13.40
C LEU A 173 -3.75 8.80 12.62
N ALA A 174 -3.68 8.74 11.29
CA ALA A 174 -3.31 9.88 10.46
C ALA A 174 -4.27 11.08 10.64
N GLY A 175 -5.57 10.82 10.79
CA GLY A 175 -6.57 11.87 11.03
C GLY A 175 -6.40 12.59 12.38
N ALA A 176 -5.87 11.90 13.39
CA ALA A 176 -5.60 12.49 14.71
C ALA A 176 -4.29 13.29 14.75
N ASN A 177 -3.36 13.06 13.80
CA ASN A 177 -2.12 13.85 13.70
C ASN A 177 -2.37 15.29 13.28
N VAL A 178 -3.52 15.58 12.64
CA VAL A 178 -3.91 16.92 12.16
C VAL A 178 -4.95 17.57 13.08
N SER A 179 -5.04 17.12 14.35
CA SER A 179 -6.07 17.55 15.29
C SER A 179 -6.07 19.06 15.57
N GLY A 180 -4.94 19.74 15.41
CA GLY A 180 -4.81 21.19 15.61
C GLY A 180 -5.47 22.04 14.54
N ASP A 181 -5.69 21.49 13.35
CA ASP A 181 -6.26 22.21 12.20
C ASP A 181 -7.77 21.98 12.05
N LEU A 182 -8.37 21.17 12.92
CA LEU A 182 -9.79 20.84 12.89
C LEU A 182 -10.60 21.84 13.71
N LYS A 183 -11.72 22.31 13.15
CA LYS A 183 -12.68 23.19 13.85
C LYS A 183 -13.28 22.54 15.10
N ASP A 184 -13.58 21.25 15.03
CA ASP A 184 -14.04 20.44 16.17
C ASP A 184 -13.43 19.03 16.10
N PRO A 185 -12.27 18.80 16.73
CA PRO A 185 -11.57 17.52 16.68
C PRO A 185 -12.36 16.38 17.33
N ASN A 186 -13.14 16.67 18.39
CA ASN A 186 -13.83 15.66 19.20
C ASN A 186 -14.91 14.92 18.39
N THR A 187 -15.54 15.59 17.44
CA THR A 187 -16.56 14.99 16.57
C THR A 187 -16.02 14.58 15.21
N ALA A 188 -15.05 15.33 14.67
CA ALA A 188 -14.48 15.07 13.34
C ALA A 188 -13.62 13.80 13.31
N ILE A 189 -12.76 13.59 14.31
CA ILE A 189 -11.83 12.44 14.34
C ILE A 189 -12.61 11.11 14.37
N PRO A 190 -13.57 10.87 15.28
CA PRO A 190 -14.33 9.62 15.29
C PRO A 190 -15.07 9.34 13.99
N LYS A 191 -15.79 10.34 13.46
CA LYS A 191 -16.62 10.18 12.26
C LYS A 191 -15.77 9.93 11.02
N GLY A 192 -14.72 10.74 10.84
CA GLY A 192 -13.81 10.61 9.71
C GLY A 192 -13.07 9.27 9.72
N THR A 193 -12.56 8.87 10.89
CA THR A 193 -11.81 7.62 11.04
C THR A 193 -12.68 6.40 10.75
N ILE A 194 -13.89 6.31 11.33
CA ILE A 194 -14.80 5.17 11.10
C ILE A 194 -15.24 5.12 9.63
N LEU A 195 -15.60 6.25 9.05
CA LEU A 195 -16.02 6.33 7.65
C LEU A 195 -14.88 5.90 6.71
N ALA A 196 -13.64 6.34 6.98
CA ALA A 196 -12.47 5.95 6.20
C ALA A 196 -12.22 4.43 6.26
N ILE A 197 -12.31 3.82 7.45
CA ILE A 197 -12.15 2.36 7.59
C ILE A 197 -13.19 1.61 6.75
N ILE A 198 -14.46 2.04 6.80
CA ILE A 198 -15.53 1.40 6.03
C ILE A 198 -15.27 1.52 4.54
N ILE A 199 -14.93 2.72 4.05
CA ILE A 199 -14.63 2.96 2.63
C ILE A 199 -13.45 2.11 2.18
N CYS A 200 -12.31 2.15 2.90
CA CYS A 200 -11.14 1.35 2.57
C CYS A 200 -11.44 -0.16 2.58
N SER A 201 -12.21 -0.64 3.57
CA SER A 201 -12.57 -2.06 3.66
C SER A 201 -13.42 -2.51 2.46
N ILE A 202 -14.38 -1.68 2.05
CA ILE A 202 -15.21 -1.94 0.85
C ILE A 202 -14.35 -1.90 -0.42
N SER A 203 -13.46 -0.92 -0.54
CA SER A 203 -12.54 -0.81 -1.68
C SER A 203 -11.62 -2.02 -1.79
N TYR A 204 -10.99 -2.45 -0.69
CA TYR A 204 -10.12 -3.63 -0.67
C TYR A 204 -10.88 -4.92 -1.00
N ALA A 205 -12.06 -5.12 -0.42
CA ALA A 205 -12.91 -6.26 -0.76
C ALA A 205 -13.35 -6.23 -2.24
N GLY A 206 -13.70 -5.05 -2.75
CA GLY A 206 -14.07 -4.85 -4.15
C GLY A 206 -12.95 -5.20 -5.12
N VAL A 207 -11.73 -4.69 -4.90
CA VAL A 207 -10.56 -5.03 -5.73
C VAL A 207 -10.26 -6.52 -5.65
N ALA A 208 -10.28 -7.13 -4.46
CA ALA A 208 -10.04 -8.57 -4.31
C ALA A 208 -11.06 -9.43 -5.07
N ILE A 209 -12.35 -9.11 -4.98
CA ILE A 209 -13.42 -9.83 -5.71
C ILE A 209 -13.28 -9.63 -7.22
N ILE A 210 -12.94 -8.42 -7.68
CA ILE A 210 -12.75 -8.14 -9.10
C ILE A 210 -11.57 -8.97 -9.63
N CYS A 211 -10.42 -8.94 -8.96
CA CYS A 211 -9.27 -9.77 -9.34
C CYS A 211 -9.61 -11.26 -9.35
N ALA A 212 -10.35 -11.75 -8.36
CA ALA A 212 -10.78 -13.15 -8.32
C ALA A 212 -11.74 -13.53 -9.46
N ALA A 213 -12.53 -12.58 -9.96
CA ALA A 213 -13.46 -12.82 -11.06
C ALA A 213 -12.84 -12.64 -12.47
N THR A 214 -11.71 -11.94 -12.58
CA THR A 214 -11.11 -11.57 -13.88
C THR A 214 -9.75 -12.17 -14.19
N MET A 215 -9.01 -12.65 -13.18
CA MET A 215 -7.65 -13.17 -13.33
C MET A 215 -7.57 -14.66 -13.00
N ALA A 216 -6.94 -15.42 -13.90
CA ALA A 216 -6.54 -16.80 -13.65
C ALA A 216 -5.30 -16.85 -12.74
N ARG A 217 -5.19 -17.89 -11.90
CA ARG A 217 -4.06 -18.04 -10.94
C ARG A 217 -2.70 -18.22 -11.60
N GLN A 218 -2.69 -18.79 -12.81
CA GLN A 218 -1.48 -19.01 -13.60
C GLN A 218 -1.74 -18.51 -15.01
N GLY A 219 -0.94 -17.54 -15.45
CA GLY A 219 -0.88 -17.17 -16.86
C GLY A 219 0.00 -18.14 -17.63
N THR A 220 -0.37 -18.46 -18.87
CA THR A 220 0.43 -19.29 -19.79
C THR A 220 1.67 -18.57 -20.30
N PHE A 221 1.80 -17.26 -20.01
CA PHE A 221 2.93 -16.44 -20.41
C PHE A 221 4.23 -16.93 -19.77
N ARG A 222 5.09 -17.54 -20.60
CA ARG A 222 6.50 -17.77 -20.27
C ARG A 222 7.25 -16.45 -20.47
N PRO A 223 7.92 -15.89 -19.45
CA PRO A 223 8.78 -14.75 -19.67
C PRO A 223 9.88 -15.12 -20.68
N VAL A 224 10.08 -14.25 -21.68
CA VAL A 224 11.07 -14.35 -22.76
C VAL A 224 12.50 -14.52 -22.21
N ASN A 225 12.73 -14.26 -20.91
CA ASN A 225 14.03 -14.40 -20.24
C ASN A 225 14.36 -15.79 -19.67
N SER A 226 13.56 -16.83 -19.93
CA SER A 226 13.96 -18.22 -19.61
C SER A 226 15.18 -18.74 -20.41
N LYS A 227 15.77 -17.93 -21.32
CA LYS A 227 17.02 -18.24 -22.01
C LYS A 227 18.30 -17.82 -21.28
N LEU A 228 18.24 -17.08 -20.16
CA LEU A 228 19.45 -16.69 -19.41
C LEU A 228 19.82 -17.64 -18.25
N SER A 229 18.97 -18.63 -17.93
CA SER A 229 19.31 -19.74 -17.00
C SER A 229 19.87 -20.98 -17.74
N ARG A 230 20.57 -20.74 -18.87
CA ARG A 230 21.41 -21.75 -19.54
C ARG A 230 22.82 -21.22 -19.72
N TYR A 231 23.51 -20.99 -18.60
CA TYR A 231 24.96 -21.13 -18.57
C TYR A 231 25.28 -22.39 -17.76
N PRO A 232 25.88 -23.43 -18.37
CA PRO A 232 26.30 -24.62 -17.66
C PRO A 232 27.62 -24.35 -16.92
N LYS A 233 27.62 -24.67 -15.62
CA LYS A 233 28.75 -24.86 -14.70
C LYS A 233 29.55 -23.62 -14.30
#